data_AF-A0A0A1SQ38-F1
#
_entry.id   AF-A0A0A1SQ38-F1
#
_cell.length_a   1.000
_cell.length_b   1.000
_cell.length_c   1.000
_cell.angle_alpha   90.00
_cell.angle_beta   90.00
_cell.angle_gamma   90.00
#
_symmetry.space_group_name_H-M   'P 1'
#
loop_
_entity.id
_entity.type
_entity.pdbx_description
1 polymer ?
#
loop_
_entity_poly.entity_id
_entity_poly.type
_entity_poly.pdbx_seq_one_letter_code
_entity_poly.pdbx_strand_id
1 'polypeptide(L)'
;MRHLVELRQAASWIFRRQASTRCSGPRIFPKHGFNIIPSTTLIEEERLPHYHMKDYYPMTLGDIIHGYYQVVAKLGFGTTSTVWLARDNMVVQATRIFKL
;
A
#
# COMPACT_ATOMS: atom_id res chain seq x y z
N MET A 1 8.68 52.29 -33.71
CA MET A 1 7.88 51.04 -33.70
C MET A 1 8.67 50.05 -32.87
N ARG A 2 8.46 49.99 -31.55
CA ARG A 2 7.39 49.25 -30.87
C ARG A 2 7.39 47.76 -31.25
N HIS A 3 7.42 46.93 -30.21
CA HIS A 3 7.26 45.47 -30.15
C HIS A 3 8.50 44.64 -30.51
N LEU A 4 8.96 43.64 -29.76
CA LEU A 4 8.64 42.99 -28.47
C LEU A 4 9.90 42.15 -28.18
N VAL A 5 10.59 42.28 -27.05
CA VAL A 5 10.34 41.50 -25.83
C VAL A 5 10.33 39.98 -26.11
N GLU A 6 11.46 39.35 -25.77
CA GLU A 6 11.47 38.15 -24.92
C GLU A 6 10.78 36.88 -25.45
N LEU A 7 11.59 35.97 -26.00
CA LEU A 7 11.34 34.52 -25.88
C LEU A 7 12.62 33.79 -25.44
N ARG A 8 13.26 34.29 -24.38
CA ARG A 8 13.84 33.37 -23.39
C ARG A 8 12.63 32.75 -22.69
N GLN A 9 12.57 31.41 -22.67
CA GLN A 9 11.52 30.58 -22.05
C GLN A 9 10.48 30.03 -23.04
N ALA A 10 10.89 29.14 -23.95
CA ALA A 10 10.03 28.00 -24.27
C ALA A 10 10.06 27.08 -23.05
N ALA A 11 9.16 27.37 -22.12
CA ALA A 11 9.01 26.69 -20.85
C ALA A 11 8.77 25.18 -21.05
N SER A 12 9.70 24.39 -20.53
CA SER A 12 9.40 23.14 -19.83
C SER A 12 8.44 22.18 -20.53
N TRP A 13 8.97 21.39 -21.47
CA TRP A 13 8.40 20.08 -21.85
C TRP A 13 8.52 19.02 -20.73
N ILE A 14 8.93 19.42 -19.53
CA ILE A 14 8.97 18.57 -18.36
C ILE A 14 7.69 18.85 -17.57
N PHE A 15 6.55 18.36 -18.07
CA PHE A 15 5.50 17.93 -17.14
C PHE A 15 5.94 16.59 -16.54
N ARG A 16 7.11 16.59 -15.86
CA ARG A 16 7.32 15.64 -14.78
C ARG A 16 6.27 16.06 -13.78
N ARG A 17 5.15 15.35 -13.82
CA ARG A 17 4.12 15.35 -12.79
C ARG A 17 4.81 14.87 -11.52
N GLN A 18 5.60 15.74 -10.92
CA GLN A 18 6.08 15.57 -9.55
C GLN A 18 4.86 15.86 -8.70
N ALA A 19 3.93 14.90 -8.72
CA ALA A 19 3.10 14.67 -7.56
C ALA A 19 4.10 14.43 -6.44
N SER A 20 4.25 15.41 -5.54
CA SER A 20 4.88 15.15 -4.26
C SER A 20 4.04 14.05 -3.61
N THR A 21 4.52 12.82 -3.68
CA THR A 21 3.92 11.66 -3.04
C THR A 21 4.19 11.80 -1.55
N ARG A 22 3.28 12.44 -0.83
CA ARG A 22 3.33 12.39 0.63
C ARG A 22 2.75 11.04 1.03
N CYS A 23 3.53 10.20 1.70
CA CYS A 23 2.98 9.00 2.34
C CYS A 23 2.12 9.46 3.53
N SER A 24 0.88 8.97 3.62
CA SER A 24 0.01 9.21 4.78
C SER A 24 0.53 8.55 6.07
N GLY A 25 1.60 7.76 5.95
CA GLY A 25 2.22 7.00 7.03
C GLY A 25 1.51 5.67 7.28
N PRO A 26 2.21 4.67 7.86
CA PRO A 26 1.60 3.42 8.26
C PRO A 26 0.54 3.65 9.33
N ARG A 27 -0.59 2.94 9.22
CA ARG A 27 -1.59 2.85 10.29
C ARG A 27 -0.97 2.13 11.49
N ILE A 28 -1.25 2.66 12.68
CA ILE A 28 -0.91 2.00 13.94
C ILE A 28 -2.01 1.01 14.27
N PHE A 29 -1.67 -0.26 14.42
CA PHE A 29 -2.59 -1.28 14.89
C PHE A 29 -2.52 -1.39 16.42
N PRO A 30 -3.66 -1.51 17.10
CA PRO A 30 -3.65 -1.84 18.52
C PRO A 30 -2.97 -3.20 18.72
N LYS A 31 -2.10 -3.31 19.73
CA LYS A 31 -1.41 -4.57 20.08
C LYS A 31 -2.19 -5.41 21.09
N HIS A 32 -3.27 -4.87 21.62
CA HIS A 32 -4.04 -5.42 22.72
C HIS A 32 -5.54 -5.31 22.40
N GLY A 33 -6.38 -6.06 23.13
CA GLY A 33 -7.83 -6.08 22.93
C GLY A 33 -8.30 -7.16 21.96
N PHE A 34 -7.46 -8.14 21.64
CA PHE A 34 -7.81 -9.30 20.83
C PHE A 34 -7.52 -10.60 21.59
N ASN A 35 -8.30 -11.63 21.31
CA ASN A 35 -8.05 -12.98 21.84
C ASN A 35 -6.86 -13.59 21.10
N ILE A 36 -5.83 -13.97 21.85
CA ILE A 36 -4.68 -14.69 21.30
C ILE A 36 -5.07 -16.15 21.13
N ILE A 37 -4.94 -16.65 19.90
CA ILE A 37 -5.16 -18.06 19.60
C ILE A 37 -3.91 -18.84 20.08
N PRO A 38 -4.05 -19.91 20.88
CA PRO A 38 -2.92 -20.76 21.27
C PRO A 38 -2.24 -21.37 20.04
N SER A 39 -0.92 -21.52 20.07
CA SER A 39 -0.16 -22.12 18.97
C SER A 39 -0.49 -23.60 18.72
N THR A 40 -1.24 -24.24 19.62
CA THR A 40 -1.75 -25.61 19.46
C THR A 40 -3.01 -25.68 18.60
N THR A 41 -3.69 -24.55 18.41
CA THR A 41 -4.91 -24.49 17.61
C THR A 41 -4.53 -24.29 16.16
N LEU A 42 -4.80 -25.30 15.33
CA LEU A 42 -4.56 -25.22 13.89
C LEU A 42 -5.41 -24.13 13.25
N ILE A 43 -4.76 -23.22 12.53
CA ILE A 43 -5.43 -22.26 11.64
C ILE A 43 -5.93 -22.96 10.39
N GLU A 44 -6.70 -22.27 9.57
CA GLU A 44 -7.44 -22.92 8.50
C GLU A 44 -6.54 -23.55 7.41
N GLU A 45 -5.42 -22.91 7.03
CA GLU A 45 -4.45 -23.49 6.09
C GLU A 45 -3.78 -24.75 6.64
N GLU A 46 -3.46 -24.77 7.94
CA GLU A 46 -2.76 -25.88 8.61
C GLU A 46 -3.60 -27.16 8.66
N ARG A 47 -4.90 -27.06 8.37
CA ARG A 47 -5.80 -28.22 8.26
C ARG A 47 -5.73 -28.92 6.91
N LEU A 48 -5.02 -28.34 5.92
CA LEU A 48 -4.89 -28.95 4.61
C LEU A 48 -3.93 -30.15 4.66
N PRO A 49 -4.25 -31.29 4.01
CA PRO A 49 -3.46 -32.52 4.10
C PRO A 49 -2.04 -32.42 3.52
N HIS A 50 -1.72 -31.34 2.81
CA HIS A 50 -0.40 -31.04 2.24
C HIS A 50 0.12 -29.68 2.69
N TYR A 51 -0.35 -29.17 3.83
CA TYR A 51 0.18 -27.92 4.37
C TYR A 51 1.64 -28.09 4.77
N HIS A 52 2.48 -27.20 4.26
CA HIS A 52 3.85 -27.08 4.71
C HIS A 52 4.22 -25.60 4.79
N MET A 53 4.59 -25.14 5.99
CA MET A 53 4.83 -23.71 6.28
C MET A 53 5.81 -23.05 5.32
N LYS A 54 6.83 -23.78 4.81
CA LYS A 54 7.84 -23.22 3.90
C LYS A 54 7.29 -22.90 2.51
N ASP A 55 6.11 -23.41 2.19
CA ASP A 55 5.48 -23.23 0.88
C ASP A 55 4.62 -21.95 0.85
N TYR A 56 4.38 -21.34 2.02
CA TYR A 56 3.60 -20.13 2.18
C TYR A 56 4.49 -18.93 2.48
N TYR A 57 4.13 -17.78 1.93
CA TYR A 57 4.81 -16.53 2.25
C TYR A 57 4.45 -16.08 3.68
N PRO A 58 5.42 -15.87 4.58
CA PRO A 58 5.15 -15.44 5.94
C PRO A 58 4.71 -13.96 5.92
N MET A 59 3.41 -13.72 6.10
CA MET A 59 2.81 -12.38 6.11
C MET A 59 2.20 -12.08 7.48
N THR A 60 2.47 -10.89 8.00
CA THR A 60 1.97 -10.40 9.29
C THR A 60 1.11 -9.15 9.09
N LEU A 61 0.09 -8.97 9.95
CA LEU A 61 -0.70 -7.73 9.98
C LEU A 61 0.20 -6.53 10.29
N GLY A 62 0.09 -5.49 9.47
CA GLY A 62 0.90 -4.28 9.59
C GLY A 62 2.19 -4.28 8.77
N ASP A 63 2.58 -5.40 8.15
CA ASP A 63 3.72 -5.45 7.24
C ASP A 63 3.54 -4.45 6.08
N ILE A 64 4.65 -3.86 5.63
CA ILE A 64 4.67 -2.89 4.54
C ILE A 64 5.37 -3.50 3.33
N ILE A 65 4.59 -3.81 2.30
CA ILE A 65 5.05 -4.34 1.03
C ILE A 65 5.40 -3.16 0.11
N HIS A 66 6.57 -3.25 -0.54
CA HIS A 66 7.09 -2.23 -1.46
C HIS A 66 7.27 -0.82 -0.86
N GLY A 67 7.16 -0.66 0.46
CA GLY A 67 7.29 0.62 1.15
C GLY A 67 5.99 1.44 1.25
N TYR A 68 4.87 0.96 0.70
CA TYR A 68 3.61 1.71 0.71
C TYR A 68 2.32 0.90 0.82
N TYR A 69 2.34 -0.42 0.60
CA TYR A 69 1.17 -1.27 0.84
C TYR A 69 1.22 -1.89 2.23
N GLN A 70 0.38 -1.42 3.14
CA GLN A 70 0.31 -1.98 4.48
C GLN A 70 -0.75 -3.06 4.58
N VAL A 71 -0.39 -4.26 5.05
CA VAL A 71 -1.31 -5.37 5.26
C VAL A 71 -2.29 -5.06 6.40
N VAL A 72 -3.59 -5.24 6.14
CA VAL A 72 -4.68 -4.88 7.06
C VAL A 72 -5.48 -6.08 7.55
N ALA A 73 -5.74 -7.05 6.68
CA ALA A 73 -6.53 -8.23 7.02
C ALA A 73 -6.24 -9.38 6.06
N LYS A 74 -6.41 -10.61 6.54
CA LYS A 74 -6.51 -11.79 5.68
C LYS A 74 -7.95 -11.92 5.18
N LEU A 75 -8.14 -12.06 3.87
CA LEU A 75 -9.47 -12.16 3.26
C LEU A 75 -9.86 -13.59 2.94
N GLY A 76 -8.89 -14.46 2.65
CA GLY A 76 -9.13 -15.85 2.31
C GLY A 76 -7.86 -16.63 2.04
N PHE A 77 -8.01 -17.93 1.88
CA PHE A 77 -6.94 -18.87 1.59
C PHE A 77 -7.46 -20.01 0.72
N GLY A 78 -6.55 -20.64 -0.02
CA GLY A 78 -6.77 -21.86 -0.79
C GLY A 78 -5.55 -22.75 -0.70
N THR A 79 -5.53 -23.82 -1.50
CA THR A 79 -4.44 -24.81 -1.47
C THR A 79 -3.07 -24.23 -1.78
N THR A 80 -3.00 -23.17 -2.58
CA THR A 80 -1.73 -22.61 -3.11
C THR A 80 -1.63 -21.10 -2.97
N SER A 81 -2.64 -20.43 -2.40
CA SER A 81 -2.69 -18.97 -2.35
C SER A 81 -3.39 -18.46 -1.10
N THR A 82 -2.96 -17.28 -0.65
CA THR A 82 -3.59 -16.54 0.43
C THR A 82 -3.87 -15.13 -0.07
N VAL A 83 -5.08 -14.63 0.16
CA VAL A 83 -5.50 -13.30 -0.25
C VAL A 83 -5.44 -12.37 0.95
N TRP A 84 -4.70 -11.28 0.81
CA TRP A 84 -4.53 -10.25 1.84
C TRP A 84 -5.09 -8.92 1.36
N LEU A 85 -5.83 -8.24 2.24
CA LEU A 85 -6.19 -6.85 2.07
C LEU A 85 -5.01 -5.97 2.48
N ALA A 86 -4.56 -5.12 1.56
CA ALA A 86 -3.57 -4.10 1.86
C ALA A 86 -4.13 -2.70 1.60
N ARG A 87 -3.71 -1.73 2.42
CA ARG A 87 -3.99 -0.31 2.23
C ARG A 87 -2.82 0.35 1.52
N ASP A 88 -3.12 1.10 0.47
CA ASP A 88 -2.15 2.03 -0.12
C ASP A 88 -1.96 3.24 0.81
N ASN A 89 -0.72 3.45 1.24
CA ASN A 89 -0.34 4.58 2.08
C ASN A 89 0.12 5.80 1.24
N MET A 90 0.16 5.70 -0.08
CA MET A 90 0.47 6.83 -0.98
C MET A 90 -0.69 7.82 -1.01
N VAL A 91 -0.42 9.10 -0.74
CA VAL A 91 -1.38 10.17 -0.99
C VAL A 91 -1.07 10.82 -2.34
N VAL A 92 -2.02 10.76 -3.26
CA VAL A 92 -2.00 11.59 -4.46
C VAL A 92 -2.62 12.93 -4.11
N GLN A 93 -1.80 13.98 -3.96
CA GLN A 93 -2.34 15.34 -3.89
C GLN A 93 -2.80 15.78 -5.29
N ALA A 94 -4.11 15.71 -5.55
CA ALA A 94 -4.73 16.39 -6.67
C ALA A 94 -4.94 17.87 -6.33
N THR A 95 -3.87 18.66 -6.40
CA THR A 95 -3.96 20.10 -6.22
C THR A 95 -4.41 20.75 -7.52
N ARG A 96 -5.70 21.10 -7.64
CA ARG A 96 -6.25 22.47 -7.65
C ARG A 96 -7.59 22.55 -8.40
N ILE A 97 -8.57 23.11 -7.69
CA ILE A 97 -9.85 23.61 -8.19
C ILE A 97 -9.56 24.74 -9.19
N PHE A 98 -10.03 24.61 -10.42
CA PHE A 98 -10.27 25.77 -11.28
C PHE A 98 -11.75 26.13 -11.14
N LYS A 99 -12.03 27.20 -10.42
CA LYS A 99 -13.30 27.91 -10.54
C LYS A 99 -13.03 29.09 -11.47
N LEU A 100 -13.72 29.11 -12.61
CA LEU A 100 -13.85 30.31 -13.45
C LEU A 100 -14.83 31.27 -12.78
#